data_AF-A0A0R0BF12-F1
#
_entry.id   AF-A0A0R0BF12-F1
#
_cell.length_a   1.000
_cell.length_b   1.000
_cell.length_c   1.000
_cell.angle_alpha   90.00
_cell.angle_beta   90.00
_cell.angle_gamma   90.00
#
_symmetry.space_group_name_H-M   'P 1'
#
loop_
_entity.id
_entity.type
_entity.pdbx_description
1 polymer ?
#
loop_
_entity_poly.entity_id
_entity_poly.type
_entity_poly.pdbx_seq_one_letter_code
_entity_poly.pdbx_strand_id
1 'polypeptide(L)'
;MRQCLRFPRPHPIVLVWATALFFTTIGNIALWKTLWGLIDLNSLRSVLFLASLPLLLFCLFNLLLTPLLALPVLRKPLLALLVVTSAACSYFMLQYNVLIDRSMVQNVFETNQAELNAYLSLPLLLTLLALGVMPAAGLAWVRTASGADSIRSLLVWPANVLASLAMLLVIGFAFYKDYSSLLRNNRYLRDQVLPLNVVRHTHGYLTGLYSNRQQPLRPIGADARRVPGPRPKLVILVVGETARARNFQLNGYPRATNPHLSRTDGVISFSDVSSCGTATAISVPCMFSQMTRAQYDDVRAATEENVLDILQRTGVGVLWRNNNNGGCKGVCERVPTEDMPALKVPGQCVNADGTCHDDVLLHQLGARIDGFNGDALIVLHQLGSHGPTYFERYPAASRAFSPTCDSNQIQHCSNEALVNTYDNTLVHTDHMLGQAIDLLQGYSDRRDVALIYVSDHGESLGERGMYLHGTPYIIAPREQTQVPMVMWFSPEFSRNAGLDLACLRENALHRAHSHDNVFHSLLGLFGVNSAVYQRDLDVFAGCRPSASPAVATSPVRQRRLMPVAARNVARYCAARAKSRPAHTAATWASLHSCGLVRGLSG
;
A
#
# COMPACT_ATOMS: atom_id res chain seq x y z
N MET A 1 66.87 -6.25 -17.00
CA MET A 1 66.13 -6.83 -15.85
C MET A 1 64.93 -5.96 -15.50
N ARG A 2 63.73 -6.34 -15.92
CA ARG A 2 62.47 -5.93 -15.28
C ARG A 2 61.70 -7.21 -15.00
N GLN A 3 62.02 -7.85 -13.88
CA GLN A 3 61.16 -8.89 -13.32
C GLN A 3 59.87 -8.20 -12.87
N CYS A 4 58.86 -8.17 -13.75
CA CYS A 4 57.51 -7.89 -13.32
C CYS A 4 57.13 -8.99 -12.32
N LEU A 5 57.01 -8.63 -11.04
CA LEU A 5 56.41 -9.43 -9.98
C LEU A 5 55.06 -9.98 -10.48
N ARG A 6 55.04 -11.21 -10.98
CA ARG A 6 53.80 -11.92 -11.31
C ARG A 6 53.22 -12.43 -10.00
N PHE A 7 52.34 -11.63 -9.38
CA PHE A 7 51.56 -12.11 -8.25
C PHE A 7 50.81 -13.40 -8.62
N PRO A 8 50.82 -14.44 -7.76
CA PRO A 8 50.10 -15.67 -8.01
C PRO A 8 48.61 -15.36 -8.16
N ARG A 9 47.98 -15.89 -9.21
CA ARG A 9 46.55 -15.66 -9.48
C ARG A 9 45.74 -16.43 -8.42
N PRO A 10 44.91 -15.76 -7.60
CA PRO A 10 44.14 -16.43 -6.57
C PRO A 10 43.11 -17.38 -7.16
N HIS A 11 42.77 -18.42 -6.38
CA HIS A 11 41.67 -19.31 -6.69
C HIS A 11 40.35 -18.51 -6.76
N PRO A 12 39.43 -18.80 -7.68
CA PRO A 12 38.16 -18.07 -7.80
C PRO A 12 37.35 -17.92 -6.50
N ILE A 13 37.49 -18.87 -5.57
CA ILE A 13 36.83 -18.83 -4.26
C ILE A 13 37.20 -17.60 -3.42
N VAL A 14 38.39 -17.02 -3.63
CA VAL A 14 38.81 -15.80 -2.93
C VAL A 14 37.90 -14.63 -3.28
N LEU A 15 37.36 -14.58 -4.51
CA LEU A 15 36.36 -13.57 -4.86
C LEU A 15 35.07 -13.76 -4.07
N VAL A 16 34.64 -14.99 -3.86
CA VAL A 16 33.44 -15.31 -3.07
C VAL A 16 33.66 -14.91 -1.62
N TRP A 17 34.80 -15.26 -1.02
CA TRP A 17 35.12 -14.86 0.35
C TRP A 17 35.24 -13.34 0.51
N ALA A 18 35.89 -12.65 -0.43
CA ALA A 18 35.99 -11.20 -0.40
C ALA A 18 34.61 -10.54 -0.49
N THR A 19 33.74 -11.04 -1.36
CA THR A 19 32.37 -10.50 -1.52
C THR A 19 31.49 -10.85 -0.31
N ALA A 20 31.59 -12.06 0.21
CA ALA A 20 30.90 -12.46 1.44
C ALA A 20 31.35 -11.61 2.63
N LEU A 21 32.65 -11.34 2.77
CA LEU A 21 33.18 -10.46 3.82
C LEU A 21 32.69 -9.02 3.65
N PHE A 22 32.64 -8.51 2.42
CA PHE A 22 32.06 -7.20 2.13
C PHE A 22 30.60 -7.12 2.60
N PHE A 23 29.76 -8.08 2.21
CA PHE A 23 28.36 -8.11 2.65
C PHE A 23 28.21 -8.33 4.15
N THR A 24 29.05 -9.17 4.77
CA THR A 24 29.06 -9.34 6.22
C THR A 24 29.40 -8.05 6.95
N THR A 25 30.20 -7.16 6.37
CA THR A 25 30.68 -5.95 7.02
C THR A 25 29.97 -4.71 6.48
N ILE A 26 30.65 -3.94 5.63
CA ILE A 26 30.22 -2.61 5.18
C ILE A 26 28.98 -2.70 4.28
N GLY A 27 28.82 -3.78 3.50
CA GLY A 27 27.68 -3.98 2.61
C GLY A 27 26.34 -4.15 3.34
N ASN A 28 26.34 -4.40 4.65
CA ASN A 28 25.16 -4.46 5.50
C ASN A 28 25.22 -3.47 6.68
N ILE A 29 25.86 -2.31 6.49
CA ILE A 29 26.00 -1.31 7.55
C ILE A 29 24.66 -0.87 8.18
N ALA A 30 23.59 -0.82 7.39
CA ALA A 30 22.23 -0.53 7.88
C ALA A 30 21.73 -1.60 8.88
N LEU A 31 21.89 -2.87 8.53
CA LEU A 31 21.56 -4.00 9.41
C LEU A 31 22.36 -3.93 10.72
N TRP A 32 23.66 -3.62 10.65
CA TRP A 32 24.49 -3.50 11.85
C TRP A 32 24.05 -2.37 12.77
N LYS A 33 23.68 -1.22 12.21
CA LYS A 33 23.11 -0.10 12.97
C LYS A 33 21.84 -0.52 13.70
N THR A 34 20.94 -1.26 13.04
CA THR A 34 19.71 -1.77 13.68
C THR A 34 20.02 -2.82 14.75
N LEU A 35 20.88 -3.81 14.46
CA LEU A 35 21.23 -4.87 15.42
C LEU A 35 21.89 -4.32 16.68
N TRP A 36 22.74 -3.30 16.54
CA TRP A 36 23.37 -2.62 17.68
C TRP A 36 22.35 -1.97 18.62
N GLY A 37 21.24 -1.47 18.09
CA GLY A 37 20.15 -0.90 18.88
C GLY A 37 19.20 -1.93 19.52
N LEU A 38 19.26 -3.20 19.10
CA LEU A 38 18.35 -4.27 19.56
C LEU A 38 18.97 -5.21 20.60
N ILE A 39 20.30 -5.27 20.70
CA ILE A 39 21.01 -6.25 21.53
C ILE A 39 21.68 -5.56 22.71
N ASP A 40 21.16 -5.79 23.92
CA ASP A 40 21.75 -5.27 25.14
C ASP A 40 22.99 -6.09 25.58
N LEU A 41 24.13 -5.40 25.70
CA LEU A 41 25.43 -6.00 26.04
C LEU A 41 25.64 -6.15 27.55
N ASN A 42 24.68 -6.81 28.21
CA ASN A 42 24.67 -6.96 29.67
C ASN A 42 25.30 -8.28 30.17
N SER A 43 25.73 -9.16 29.27
CA SER A 43 26.27 -10.48 29.64
C SER A 43 27.31 -10.99 28.65
N LEU A 44 28.20 -11.89 29.10
CA LEU A 44 29.13 -12.57 28.20
C LEU A 44 28.41 -13.32 27.07
N ARG A 45 27.24 -13.90 27.36
CA ARG A 45 26.42 -14.58 26.34
C ARG A 45 25.93 -13.63 25.25
N SER A 46 25.47 -12.43 25.60
CA SER A 46 25.01 -11.45 24.61
C SER A 46 26.16 -10.88 23.77
N VAL A 47 27.36 -10.73 24.36
CA VAL A 47 28.59 -10.40 23.62
C VAL A 47 28.96 -11.51 22.63
N LEU A 48 28.96 -12.77 23.07
CA LEU A 48 29.26 -13.91 22.19
C LEU A 48 28.20 -14.08 21.10
N PHE A 49 26.93 -13.82 21.41
CA PHE A 49 25.84 -13.82 20.43
C PHE A 49 26.06 -12.73 19.37
N LEU A 50 26.37 -11.50 19.78
CA LEU A 50 26.69 -10.41 18.85
C LEU A 50 27.90 -10.77 17.96
N ALA A 51 28.95 -11.35 18.54
CA ALA A 51 30.14 -11.80 17.81
C ALA A 51 29.85 -12.99 16.86
N SER A 52 28.80 -13.77 17.11
CA SER A 52 28.39 -14.87 16.24
C SER A 52 27.66 -14.39 14.97
N LEU A 53 27.04 -13.21 14.99
CA LEU A 53 26.27 -12.67 13.85
C LEU A 53 27.12 -12.45 12.59
N PRO A 54 28.31 -11.83 12.65
CA PRO A 54 29.16 -11.69 11.47
C PRO A 54 29.58 -13.05 10.89
N LEU A 55 29.91 -14.01 11.77
CA LEU A 55 30.31 -15.36 11.35
C LEU A 55 29.16 -16.10 10.66
N LEU A 56 27.95 -16.01 11.21
CA LEU A 56 26.75 -16.58 10.61
C LEU A 56 26.47 -15.96 9.23
N LEU A 57 26.49 -14.62 9.13
CA LEU A 57 26.25 -13.91 7.87
C LEU A 57 27.32 -14.24 6.83
N PHE A 58 28.60 -14.33 7.25
CA PHE A 58 29.69 -14.71 6.36
C PHE A 58 29.49 -16.11 5.78
N CYS A 59 29.16 -17.09 6.64
CA CYS A 59 28.91 -18.45 6.19
C CYS A 59 27.69 -18.52 5.25
N LEU A 60 26.62 -17.79 5.58
CA LEU A 60 25.42 -17.70 4.75
C LEU A 60 25.73 -17.10 3.36
N PHE A 61 26.37 -15.93 3.30
CA PHE A 61 26.72 -15.30 2.03
C PHE A 61 27.72 -16.14 1.23
N ASN A 62 28.70 -16.75 1.89
CA ASN A 62 29.63 -17.65 1.24
C ASN A 62 28.91 -18.82 0.56
N LEU A 63 27.96 -19.48 1.25
CA LEU A 63 27.15 -20.55 0.67
C LEU A 63 26.30 -20.07 -0.51
N LEU A 64 25.65 -18.91 -0.39
CA LEU A 64 24.79 -18.35 -1.43
C LEU A 64 25.56 -17.92 -2.69
N LEU A 65 26.78 -17.42 -2.53
CA LEU A 65 27.61 -16.92 -3.63
C LEU A 65 28.48 -18.03 -4.26
N THR A 66 28.71 -19.15 -3.56
CA THR A 66 29.51 -20.28 -4.07
C THR A 66 29.03 -20.81 -5.43
N PRO A 67 27.72 -20.98 -5.71
CA PRO A 67 27.24 -21.42 -7.02
C PRO A 67 27.68 -20.54 -8.20
N LEU A 68 27.95 -19.25 -7.98
CA LEU A 68 28.45 -18.34 -9.03
C LEU A 68 29.83 -18.77 -9.54
N LEU A 69 30.59 -19.54 -8.78
CA LEU A 69 31.88 -20.09 -9.23
C LEU A 69 31.72 -20.99 -10.47
N ALA A 70 30.55 -21.62 -10.64
CA ALA A 70 30.23 -22.45 -11.80
C ALA A 70 30.02 -21.63 -13.09
N LEU A 71 29.88 -20.31 -12.98
CA LEU A 71 29.64 -19.39 -14.10
C LEU A 71 30.87 -18.49 -14.33
N PRO A 72 31.97 -18.99 -14.92
CA PRO A 72 33.26 -18.29 -14.97
C PRO A 72 33.21 -16.93 -15.69
N VAL A 73 32.30 -16.79 -16.67
CA VAL A 73 32.11 -15.55 -17.44
C VAL A 73 31.16 -14.59 -16.71
N LEU A 74 30.06 -15.09 -16.13
CA LEU A 74 29.02 -14.26 -15.51
C LEU A 74 29.29 -13.90 -14.04
N ARG A 75 30.19 -14.61 -13.35
CA ARG A 75 30.43 -14.38 -11.91
C ARG A 75 30.83 -12.93 -11.58
N LYS A 76 31.74 -12.34 -12.36
CA LYS A 76 32.22 -10.98 -12.11
C LYS A 76 31.13 -9.92 -12.32
N PRO A 77 30.41 -9.91 -13.47
CA PRO A 77 29.33 -8.95 -13.66
C PRO A 77 28.18 -9.15 -12.65
N LEU A 78 27.84 -10.39 -12.28
CA LEU A 78 26.80 -10.64 -11.27
C LEU A 78 27.21 -10.14 -9.88
N LEU A 79 28.44 -10.41 -9.44
CA LEU A 79 28.94 -9.90 -8.16
C LEU A 79 29.00 -8.36 -8.16
N ALA A 80 29.46 -7.75 -9.25
CA ALA A 80 29.48 -6.30 -9.40
C ALA A 80 28.08 -5.69 -9.32
N LEU A 81 27.09 -6.30 -9.99
CA LEU A 81 25.70 -5.88 -9.93
C LEU A 81 25.15 -5.96 -8.50
N LEU A 82 25.34 -7.08 -7.80
CA LEU A 82 24.87 -7.25 -6.42
C LEU A 82 25.49 -6.20 -5.47
N VAL A 83 26.77 -5.89 -5.64
CA VAL A 83 27.50 -4.89 -4.83
C VAL A 83 26.97 -3.48 -5.09
N VAL A 84 26.82 -3.08 -6.35
CA VAL A 84 26.31 -1.74 -6.72
C VAL A 84 24.86 -1.57 -6.26
N THR A 85 24.00 -2.55 -6.51
CA THR A 85 22.60 -2.50 -6.05
C THR A 85 22.52 -2.44 -4.53
N SER A 86 23.39 -3.18 -3.82
CA SER A 86 23.42 -3.14 -2.36
C SER A 86 23.92 -1.81 -1.80
N ALA A 87 24.83 -1.12 -2.49
CA ALA A 87 25.24 0.23 -2.13
C ALA A 87 24.08 1.23 -2.23
N ALA A 88 23.28 1.13 -3.30
CA ALA A 88 22.07 1.93 -3.47
C ALA A 88 21.08 1.68 -2.33
N CYS A 89 20.74 0.41 -2.07
CA CYS A 89 19.83 0.04 -0.97
C CYS A 89 20.34 0.50 0.40
N SER A 90 21.65 0.36 0.67
CA SER A 90 22.26 0.82 1.91
C SER A 90 22.10 2.32 2.11
N TYR A 91 22.26 3.12 1.05
CA TYR A 91 22.02 4.56 1.10
C TYR A 91 20.59 4.87 1.56
N PHE A 92 19.59 4.28 0.89
CA PHE A 92 18.19 4.55 1.21
C PHE A 92 17.82 4.07 2.63
N MET A 93 18.27 2.88 3.04
CA MET A 93 18.04 2.38 4.40
C MET A 93 18.71 3.25 5.47
N LEU A 94 19.88 3.82 5.20
CA LEU A 94 20.59 4.66 6.19
C LEU A 94 20.02 6.08 6.29
N GLN A 95 19.66 6.69 5.16
CA GLN A 95 19.23 8.08 5.09
C GLN A 95 17.73 8.27 5.38
N TYR A 96 16.90 7.34 4.90
CA TYR A 96 15.44 7.45 4.99
C TYR A 96 14.82 6.42 5.95
N ASN A 97 15.62 5.47 6.46
CA ASN A 97 15.16 4.38 7.32
C ASN A 97 14.06 3.51 6.69
N VAL A 98 14.05 3.42 5.36
CA VAL A 98 13.14 2.56 4.59
C VAL A 98 13.59 1.10 4.64
N LEU A 99 12.68 0.18 4.36
CA LEU A 99 12.97 -1.25 4.23
C LEU A 99 12.83 -1.67 2.76
N ILE A 100 13.69 -2.58 2.31
CA ILE A 100 13.62 -3.10 0.94
C ILE A 100 12.80 -4.38 0.96
N ASP A 101 11.48 -4.21 0.93
CA ASP A 101 10.53 -5.32 0.83
C ASP A 101 10.00 -5.50 -0.61
N ARG A 102 9.01 -6.38 -0.81
CA ARG A 102 8.38 -6.59 -2.12
C ARG A 102 7.72 -5.32 -2.66
N SER A 103 7.11 -4.52 -1.80
CA SER A 103 6.43 -3.29 -2.19
C SER A 103 7.42 -2.22 -2.62
N MET A 104 8.55 -2.09 -1.93
CA MET A 104 9.62 -1.18 -2.31
C MET A 104 10.24 -1.57 -3.67
N VAL A 105 10.41 -2.87 -3.92
CA VAL A 105 10.84 -3.35 -5.23
C VAL A 105 9.81 -2.99 -6.31
N GLN A 106 8.52 -3.19 -6.05
CA GLN A 106 7.46 -2.78 -6.96
C GLN A 106 7.52 -1.28 -7.26
N ASN A 107 7.68 -0.43 -6.24
CA ASN A 107 7.82 1.03 -6.41
C ASN A 107 8.99 1.37 -7.34
N VAL A 108 10.13 0.69 -7.21
CA VAL A 108 11.31 0.90 -8.09
C VAL A 108 11.04 0.45 -9.53
N PHE A 109 10.28 -0.63 -9.75
CA PHE A 109 9.94 -1.09 -11.11
C PHE A 109 8.85 -0.24 -11.78
N GLU A 110 7.97 0.36 -11.00
CA GLU A 110 6.86 1.19 -11.48
C GLU A 110 7.15 2.70 -11.44
N THR A 111 8.36 3.08 -11.05
CA THR A 111 8.81 4.48 -11.04
C THR A 111 9.02 5.03 -12.44
N ASN A 112 9.07 6.35 -12.55
CA ASN A 112 9.33 7.03 -13.81
C ASN A 112 10.58 7.93 -13.74
N GLN A 113 10.88 8.63 -14.84
CA GLN A 113 12.08 9.47 -14.93
C GLN A 113 12.06 10.66 -13.95
N ALA A 114 10.91 11.29 -13.76
CA ALA A 114 10.76 12.43 -12.86
C ALA A 114 10.95 12.00 -11.39
N GLU A 115 10.33 10.89 -10.97
CA GLU A 115 10.54 10.29 -9.65
C GLU A 115 12.01 9.90 -9.42
N LEU A 116 12.65 9.25 -10.39
CA LEU A 116 14.07 8.88 -10.28
C LEU A 116 14.96 10.13 -10.10
N ASN A 117 14.72 11.18 -10.88
CA ASN A 117 15.48 12.43 -10.81
C ASN A 117 15.32 13.11 -9.45
N ALA A 118 14.14 13.02 -8.82
CA ALA A 118 13.89 13.59 -7.50
C ALA A 118 14.80 13.02 -6.40
N TYR A 119 15.27 11.77 -6.54
CA TYR A 119 16.18 11.14 -5.58
C TYR A 119 17.67 11.33 -5.89
N LEU A 120 18.03 11.87 -7.06
CA LEU A 120 19.43 12.07 -7.42
C LEU A 120 20.07 13.17 -6.54
N SER A 121 21.18 12.82 -5.89
CA SER A 121 21.91 13.73 -5.03
C SER A 121 23.41 13.40 -5.02
N LEU A 122 24.25 14.38 -4.69
CA LEU A 122 25.69 14.17 -4.57
C LEU A 122 26.04 13.10 -3.52
N PRO A 123 25.40 13.05 -2.33
CA PRO A 123 25.64 11.96 -1.37
C PRO A 123 25.31 10.57 -1.90
N LEU A 124 24.23 10.42 -2.69
CA LEU A 124 23.90 9.15 -3.34
C LEU A 124 25.02 8.74 -4.31
N LEU A 125 25.47 9.66 -5.17
CA LEU A 125 26.55 9.40 -6.12
C LEU A 125 27.87 9.02 -5.42
N LEU A 126 28.23 9.71 -4.34
CA LEU A 126 29.41 9.40 -3.55
C LEU A 126 29.29 8.03 -2.86
N THR A 127 28.10 7.69 -2.37
CA THR A 127 27.85 6.37 -1.75
C THR A 127 27.93 5.25 -2.78
N LEU A 128 27.34 5.44 -3.96
CA LEU A 128 27.44 4.49 -5.07
C LEU A 128 28.89 4.33 -5.53
N LEU A 129 29.65 5.42 -5.63
CA LEU A 129 31.06 5.37 -5.98
C LEU A 129 31.86 4.61 -4.92
N ALA A 130 31.67 4.93 -3.64
CA ALA A 130 32.49 4.41 -2.56
C ALA A 130 32.17 2.98 -2.14
N LEU A 131 30.88 2.64 -2.04
CA LEU A 131 30.42 1.33 -1.57
C LEU A 131 30.01 0.40 -2.72
N GLY A 132 29.77 0.94 -3.92
CA GLY A 132 29.35 0.16 -5.09
C GLY A 132 30.48 0.01 -6.11
N VAL A 133 30.80 1.09 -6.82
CA VAL A 133 31.68 1.09 -7.99
C VAL A 133 33.12 0.74 -7.62
N MET A 134 33.69 1.32 -6.55
CA MET A 134 35.07 1.02 -6.14
C MET A 134 35.27 -0.45 -5.74
N PRO A 135 34.43 -1.05 -4.86
CA PRO A 135 34.53 -2.48 -4.56
C PRO A 135 34.27 -3.36 -5.78
N ALA A 136 33.28 -3.03 -6.62
CA ALA A 136 33.00 -3.76 -7.86
C ALA A 136 34.17 -3.73 -8.85
N ALA A 137 34.81 -2.57 -9.03
CA ALA A 137 36.01 -2.43 -9.85
C ALA A 137 37.19 -3.25 -9.29
N GLY A 138 37.37 -3.25 -7.96
CA GLY A 138 38.33 -4.11 -7.28
C GLY A 138 38.11 -5.60 -7.59
N LEU A 139 36.87 -6.08 -7.47
CA LEU A 139 36.50 -7.46 -7.82
C LEU A 139 36.74 -7.77 -9.31
N ALA A 140 36.46 -6.81 -10.20
CA ALA A 140 36.68 -6.96 -11.63
C ALA A 140 38.18 -7.04 -12.00
N TRP A 141 39.03 -6.26 -11.33
CA TRP A 141 40.48 -6.20 -11.57
C TRP A 141 41.23 -7.45 -11.11
N VAL A 142 40.73 -8.18 -10.10
CA VAL A 142 41.36 -9.41 -9.62
C VAL A 142 41.35 -10.47 -10.73
N ARG A 143 42.54 -10.82 -11.23
CA ARG A 143 42.73 -11.89 -12.23
C ARG A 143 42.79 -13.24 -11.55
N THR A 144 41.68 -13.97 -11.58
CA THR A 144 41.58 -15.33 -11.04
C THR A 144 42.25 -16.36 -11.94
N ALA A 145 42.80 -17.42 -11.36
CA ALA A 145 43.23 -18.59 -12.12
C ALA A 145 42.03 -19.27 -12.82
N SER A 146 42.25 -19.81 -14.02
CA SER A 146 41.32 -20.76 -14.65
C SER A 146 41.40 -22.05 -13.83
N GLY A 147 40.39 -22.30 -12.99
CA GLY A 147 40.38 -23.42 -12.04
C GLY A 147 40.20 -24.81 -12.66
N ALA A 148 40.46 -24.97 -13.95
CA ALA A 148 40.11 -26.15 -14.74
C ALA A 148 41.15 -27.30 -14.69
N ASP A 149 42.39 -27.03 -14.26
CA ASP A 149 43.50 -27.97 -14.57
C ASP A 149 44.00 -28.80 -13.37
N SER A 150 43.33 -28.82 -12.21
CA SER A 150 43.81 -29.57 -11.03
C SER A 150 42.71 -30.17 -10.15
N ILE A 151 42.82 -31.47 -9.81
CA ILE A 151 41.92 -32.15 -8.85
C ILE A 151 41.82 -31.42 -7.50
N ARG A 152 42.89 -30.69 -7.11
CA ARG A 152 42.90 -29.89 -5.89
C ARG A 152 41.94 -28.69 -5.94
N SER A 153 41.68 -28.08 -7.10
CA SER A 153 40.69 -26.98 -7.21
C SER A 153 39.25 -27.48 -7.09
N LEU A 154 38.98 -28.72 -7.50
CA LEU A 154 37.67 -29.38 -7.36
C LEU A 154 37.33 -29.70 -5.90
N LEU A 155 38.31 -30.07 -5.07
CA LEU A 155 38.09 -30.40 -3.65
C LEU A 155 37.84 -29.18 -2.75
N VAL A 156 38.29 -27.99 -3.15
CA VAL A 156 38.10 -26.74 -2.39
C VAL A 156 36.62 -26.38 -2.27
N TRP A 157 35.80 -26.71 -3.27
CA TRP A 157 34.37 -26.37 -3.30
C TRP A 157 33.56 -27.13 -2.24
N PRO A 158 33.55 -28.48 -2.22
CA PRO A 158 32.84 -29.23 -1.20
C PRO A 158 33.42 -28.95 0.20
N ALA A 159 34.74 -28.77 0.33
CA ALA A 159 35.35 -28.43 1.61
C ALA A 159 34.85 -27.08 2.16
N ASN A 160 34.76 -26.05 1.32
CA ASN A 160 34.22 -24.74 1.70
C ASN A 160 32.74 -24.82 2.13
N VAL A 161 31.92 -25.56 1.37
CA VAL A 161 30.51 -25.77 1.67
C VAL A 161 30.34 -26.51 2.98
N LEU A 162 31.04 -27.63 3.18
CA LEU A 162 30.98 -28.42 4.40
C LEU A 162 31.47 -27.63 5.62
N ALA A 163 32.57 -26.88 5.50
CA ALA A 163 33.08 -26.04 6.59
C ALA A 163 32.07 -24.95 6.98
N SER A 164 31.43 -24.31 6.00
CA SER A 164 30.43 -23.27 6.24
C SER A 164 29.15 -23.85 6.86
N LEU A 165 28.69 -25.01 6.40
CA LEU A 165 27.54 -25.72 6.98
C LEU A 165 27.83 -26.17 8.41
N ALA A 166 29.01 -26.75 8.67
CA ALA A 166 29.42 -27.15 10.01
C ALA A 166 29.46 -25.96 10.97
N MET A 167 30.01 -24.82 10.53
CA MET A 167 30.03 -23.59 11.34
C MET A 167 28.62 -23.08 11.64
N LEU A 168 27.72 -23.07 10.64
CA LEU A 168 26.32 -22.69 10.84
C LEU A 168 25.60 -23.62 11.82
N LEU A 169 25.88 -24.92 11.79
CA LEU A 169 25.31 -25.88 12.75
C LEU A 169 25.82 -25.60 14.18
N VAL A 170 27.11 -25.31 14.35
CA VAL A 170 27.69 -24.96 15.65
C VAL A 170 27.07 -23.69 16.21
N ILE A 171 27.01 -22.62 15.41
CA ILE A 171 26.40 -21.34 15.81
C ILE A 171 24.91 -21.53 16.11
N GLY A 172 24.20 -22.23 15.22
CA GLY A 172 22.78 -22.50 15.32
C GLY A 172 22.44 -23.27 16.60
N PHE A 173 23.22 -24.28 16.97
CA PHE A 173 23.00 -25.03 18.21
C PHE A 173 23.35 -24.20 19.46
N ALA A 174 24.45 -23.44 19.44
CA ALA A 174 24.90 -22.63 20.57
C ALA A 174 23.93 -21.48 20.92
N PHE A 175 23.35 -20.82 19.90
CA PHE A 175 22.55 -19.61 20.06
C PHE A 175 21.11 -19.72 19.52
N TYR A 176 20.57 -20.95 19.37
CA TYR A 176 19.24 -21.19 18.80
C TYR A 176 18.14 -20.29 19.37
N LYS A 177 18.06 -20.20 20.71
CA LYS A 177 17.03 -19.41 21.41
C LYS A 177 17.15 -17.92 21.12
N ASP A 178 18.38 -17.42 21.09
CA ASP A 178 18.69 -16.01 20.85
C ASP A 178 18.32 -15.61 19.40
N TYR A 179 18.73 -16.42 18.42
CA TYR A 179 18.34 -16.24 17.01
C TYR A 179 16.83 -16.35 16.79
N SER A 180 16.19 -17.36 17.38
CA SER A 180 14.75 -17.55 17.23
C SER A 180 13.97 -16.39 17.84
N SER A 181 14.41 -15.85 18.98
CA SER A 181 13.79 -14.68 19.61
C SER A 181 13.96 -13.42 18.74
N LEU A 182 15.20 -13.13 18.32
CA LEU A 182 15.53 -11.97 17.49
C LEU A 182 14.71 -11.96 16.20
N LEU A 183 14.69 -13.07 15.46
CA LEU A 183 14.01 -13.16 14.16
C LEU A 183 12.48 -13.23 14.29
N ARG A 184 11.94 -13.79 15.39
CA ARG A 184 10.49 -13.85 15.61
C ARG A 184 9.92 -12.48 15.97
N ASN A 185 10.63 -11.74 16.81
CA ASN A 185 10.21 -10.42 17.28
C ASN A 185 10.51 -9.33 16.24
N ASN A 186 11.56 -9.50 15.43
CA ASN A 186 12.01 -8.51 14.45
C ASN A 186 12.03 -9.13 13.04
N ARG A 187 10.87 -9.60 12.55
CA ARG A 187 10.76 -10.25 11.23
C ARG A 187 11.26 -9.36 10.08
N TYR A 188 11.15 -8.05 10.24
CA TYR A 188 11.59 -7.03 9.29
C TYR A 188 13.11 -7.02 9.07
N LEU A 189 13.91 -7.60 9.96
CA LEU A 189 15.37 -7.70 9.77
C LEU A 189 15.71 -8.43 8.47
N ARG A 190 14.86 -9.38 8.03
CA ARG A 190 15.02 -10.09 6.76
C ARG A 190 14.94 -9.18 5.54
N ASP A 191 14.27 -8.04 5.66
CA ASP A 191 14.12 -7.04 4.60
C ASP A 191 15.27 -6.01 4.60
N GLN A 192 16.17 -6.08 5.59
CA GLN A 192 17.42 -5.30 5.63
C GLN A 192 18.66 -6.06 5.15
N VAL A 193 18.64 -7.40 5.13
CA VAL A 193 19.82 -8.22 4.78
C VAL A 193 20.11 -8.14 3.28
N LEU A 194 21.13 -7.37 2.89
CA LEU A 194 21.63 -7.26 1.53
C LEU A 194 22.64 -8.37 1.18
N PRO A 195 22.67 -8.86 -0.07
CA PRO A 195 21.75 -8.58 -1.17
C PRO A 195 20.50 -9.48 -1.16
N LEU A 196 20.31 -10.27 -0.11
CA LEU A 196 19.26 -11.30 0.01
C LEU A 196 17.84 -10.73 -0.16
N ASN A 197 17.57 -9.60 0.47
CA ASN A 197 16.30 -8.87 0.38
C ASN A 197 15.95 -8.53 -1.08
N VAL A 198 16.85 -7.86 -1.81
CA VAL A 198 16.66 -7.46 -3.21
C VAL A 198 16.40 -8.69 -4.07
N VAL A 199 17.26 -9.71 -4.00
CA VAL A 199 17.11 -10.92 -4.83
C VAL A 199 15.78 -11.62 -4.55
N ARG A 200 15.43 -11.83 -3.29
CA ARG A 200 14.18 -12.50 -2.89
C ARG A 200 12.95 -11.74 -3.35
N HIS A 201 12.93 -10.42 -3.13
CA HIS A 201 11.76 -9.59 -3.42
C HIS A 201 11.62 -9.28 -4.90
N THR A 202 12.71 -9.09 -5.64
CA THR A 202 12.69 -9.02 -7.11
C THR A 202 12.22 -10.32 -7.73
N HIS A 203 12.69 -11.47 -7.26
CA HIS A 203 12.17 -12.75 -7.72
C HIS A 203 10.66 -12.90 -7.44
N GLY A 204 10.22 -12.57 -6.22
CA GLY A 204 8.80 -12.60 -5.84
C GLY A 204 7.93 -11.68 -6.71
N TYR A 205 8.41 -10.47 -6.99
CA TYR A 205 7.70 -9.52 -7.86
C TYR A 205 7.62 -10.00 -9.31
N LEU A 206 8.74 -10.44 -9.90
CA LEU A 206 8.77 -10.92 -11.29
C LEU A 206 7.91 -12.18 -11.49
N THR A 207 7.91 -13.10 -10.52
CA THR A 207 7.03 -14.28 -10.57
C THR A 207 5.56 -13.91 -10.45
N GLY A 208 5.22 -12.90 -9.64
CA GLY A 208 3.88 -12.31 -9.58
C GLY A 208 3.44 -11.68 -10.91
N LEU A 209 4.29 -10.85 -11.52
CA LEU A 209 4.02 -10.25 -12.84
C LEU A 209 3.81 -11.29 -13.94
N TYR A 210 4.64 -12.34 -13.95
CA TYR A 210 4.50 -13.43 -14.90
C TYR A 210 3.16 -14.16 -14.70
N SER A 211 2.79 -14.41 -13.44
CA SER A 211 1.52 -15.06 -13.10
C SER A 211 0.31 -14.19 -13.51
N ASN A 212 0.40 -12.87 -13.31
CA ASN A 212 -0.62 -11.91 -13.75
C ASN A 212 -0.84 -11.97 -15.28
N ARG A 213 0.24 -11.89 -16.08
CA ARG A 213 0.15 -11.96 -17.55
C ARG A 213 -0.49 -13.24 -18.09
N GLN A 214 -0.50 -14.32 -17.32
CA GLN A 214 -1.11 -15.59 -17.73
C GLN A 214 -2.60 -15.70 -17.39
N GLN A 215 -3.13 -14.81 -16.55
CA GLN A 215 -4.53 -14.86 -16.13
C GLN A 215 -5.39 -13.95 -17.01
N PRO A 216 -6.55 -14.43 -17.48
CA PRO A 216 -7.49 -13.56 -18.18
C PRO A 216 -8.09 -12.54 -17.21
N LEU A 217 -8.38 -11.33 -17.71
CA LEU A 217 -9.13 -10.33 -16.95
C LEU A 217 -10.50 -10.92 -16.55
N ARG A 218 -10.77 -10.94 -15.26
CA ARG A 218 -12.00 -11.49 -14.68
C ARG A 218 -13.00 -10.35 -14.47
N PRO A 219 -14.17 -10.40 -15.13
CA PRO A 219 -15.18 -9.40 -14.90
C PRO A 219 -15.82 -9.57 -13.52
N ILE A 220 -16.08 -8.46 -12.85
CA ILE A 220 -16.78 -8.41 -11.57
C ILE A 220 -18.06 -7.59 -11.70
N GLY A 221 -19.05 -7.85 -10.84
CA GLY A 221 -20.34 -7.17 -10.91
C GLY A 221 -21.00 -7.27 -12.29
N ALA A 222 -20.91 -8.43 -12.95
CA ALA A 222 -21.56 -8.66 -14.25
C ALA A 222 -23.10 -8.56 -14.15
N ASP A 223 -23.64 -8.73 -12.94
CA ASP A 223 -25.05 -8.56 -12.60
C ASP A 223 -25.41 -7.10 -12.26
N ALA A 224 -24.45 -6.17 -12.33
CA ALA A 224 -24.65 -4.78 -11.96
C ALA A 224 -25.73 -4.12 -12.81
N ARG A 225 -26.74 -3.58 -12.12
CA ARG A 225 -27.83 -2.82 -12.71
C ARG A 225 -27.97 -1.49 -12.02
N ARG A 226 -28.36 -0.48 -12.79
CA ARG A 226 -28.57 0.88 -12.30
C ARG A 226 -29.85 1.43 -12.92
N VAL A 227 -30.64 2.13 -12.10
CA VAL A 227 -31.76 2.94 -12.58
C VAL A 227 -31.33 4.40 -12.42
N PRO A 228 -31.12 5.14 -13.52
CA PRO A 228 -30.76 6.55 -13.45
C PRO A 228 -31.80 7.36 -12.66
N GLY A 229 -31.32 8.29 -11.85
CA GLY A 229 -32.18 9.26 -11.18
C GLY A 229 -32.77 10.26 -12.18
N PRO A 230 -33.78 11.05 -11.77
CA PRO A 230 -34.39 12.08 -12.63
C PRO A 230 -33.42 13.22 -12.98
N ARG A 231 -32.37 13.40 -12.17
CA ARG A 231 -31.37 14.45 -12.31
C ARG A 231 -29.97 13.83 -12.41
N PRO A 232 -29.15 14.20 -13.42
CA PRO A 232 -27.84 13.62 -13.61
C PRO A 232 -26.90 13.90 -12.45
N LYS A 233 -26.17 12.87 -12.00
CA LYS A 233 -25.13 12.99 -10.97
C LYS A 233 -23.79 13.36 -11.59
N LEU A 234 -23.04 14.28 -10.98
CA LEU A 234 -21.67 14.58 -11.33
C LEU A 234 -20.83 14.50 -10.05
N VAL A 235 -20.00 13.45 -9.97
CA VAL A 235 -19.13 13.22 -8.83
C VAL A 235 -17.69 13.44 -9.28
N ILE A 236 -16.97 14.32 -8.58
CA ILE A 236 -15.52 14.43 -8.69
C ILE A 236 -14.90 13.65 -7.53
N LEU A 237 -14.12 12.62 -7.85
CA LEU A 237 -13.28 11.90 -6.89
C LEU A 237 -11.85 12.38 -7.05
N VAL A 238 -11.30 13.01 -6.03
CA VAL A 238 -9.90 13.42 -5.97
C VAL A 238 -9.12 12.38 -5.18
N VAL A 239 -8.22 11.67 -5.87
CA VAL A 239 -7.27 10.75 -5.24
C VAL A 239 -6.03 11.59 -4.91
N GLY A 240 -5.87 11.88 -3.62
CA GLY A 240 -4.72 12.59 -3.08
C GLY A 240 -3.48 11.69 -3.03
N GLU A 241 -2.33 12.33 -2.92
CA GLU A 241 -1.03 11.65 -2.84
C GLU A 241 -0.29 12.09 -1.57
N THR A 242 0.17 11.14 -0.76
CA THR A 242 1.09 11.34 0.37
C THR A 242 0.54 12.21 1.54
N ALA A 243 -0.66 12.79 1.43
CA ALA A 243 -1.25 13.60 2.49
C ALA A 243 -1.65 12.78 3.72
N ARG A 244 -1.15 13.16 4.91
CA ARG A 244 -1.47 12.54 6.21
C ARG A 244 -2.49 13.33 7.04
N ALA A 245 -3.36 12.60 7.74
CA ALA A 245 -4.43 13.19 8.56
C ALA A 245 -3.91 14.11 9.67
N ARG A 246 -2.73 13.78 10.23
CA ARG A 246 -2.13 14.50 11.37
C ARG A 246 -1.86 16.00 11.10
N ASN A 247 -1.62 16.38 9.86
CA ASN A 247 -1.32 17.76 9.45
C ASN A 247 -2.52 18.45 8.78
N PHE A 248 -3.71 17.84 8.86
CA PHE A 248 -4.91 18.32 8.21
C PHE A 248 -5.73 19.17 9.19
N GLN A 249 -5.88 20.47 8.92
CA GLN A 249 -6.55 21.43 9.81
C GLN A 249 -7.98 20.99 10.16
N LEU A 250 -8.72 20.47 9.18
CA LEU A 250 -10.09 20.00 9.37
C LEU A 250 -10.20 18.82 10.35
N ASN A 251 -9.09 18.12 10.61
CA ASN A 251 -9.00 17.03 11.58
C ASN A 251 -8.35 17.47 12.91
N GLY A 252 -8.26 18.78 13.17
CA GLY A 252 -7.78 19.34 14.44
C GLY A 252 -6.31 19.74 14.44
N TYR A 253 -5.63 19.74 13.29
CA TYR A 253 -4.28 20.31 13.21
C TYR A 253 -4.32 21.84 13.45
N PRO A 254 -3.47 22.42 14.32
CA PRO A 254 -3.60 23.82 14.73
C PRO A 254 -3.18 24.83 13.67
N ARG A 255 -2.45 24.43 12.63
CA ARG A 255 -2.03 25.34 11.56
C ARG A 255 -3.07 25.35 10.44
N ALA A 256 -3.22 26.49 9.77
CA ALA A 256 -4.18 26.68 8.70
C ALA A 256 -3.73 26.01 7.38
N THR A 257 -3.72 24.67 7.35
CA THR A 257 -3.39 23.88 6.16
C THR A 257 -4.57 23.65 5.23
N ASN A 258 -5.81 23.91 5.68
CA ASN A 258 -7.02 23.84 4.86
C ASN A 258 -7.88 25.12 4.94
N PRO A 259 -7.30 26.31 4.68
CA PRO A 259 -7.97 27.59 4.91
C PRO A 259 -9.16 27.84 3.97
N HIS A 260 -9.21 27.24 2.79
CA HIS A 260 -10.34 27.36 1.87
C HIS A 260 -11.49 26.48 2.32
N LEU A 261 -11.23 25.17 2.46
CA LEU A 261 -12.25 24.20 2.82
C LEU A 261 -12.85 24.46 4.21
N SER A 262 -12.07 25.02 5.16
CA SER A 262 -12.60 25.39 6.49
C SER A 262 -13.64 26.52 6.45
N ARG A 263 -13.71 27.27 5.34
CA ARG A 263 -14.68 28.35 5.11
C ARG A 263 -15.78 27.95 4.12
N THR A 264 -15.70 26.76 3.53
CA THR A 264 -16.69 26.25 2.58
C THR A 264 -17.81 25.54 3.32
N ASP A 265 -19.02 26.09 3.22
CA ASP A 265 -20.20 25.48 3.85
C ASP A 265 -20.48 24.08 3.30
N GLY A 266 -20.87 23.18 4.20
CA GLY A 266 -21.26 21.82 3.82
C GLY A 266 -20.12 20.82 3.73
N VAL A 267 -18.85 21.23 3.88
CA VAL A 267 -17.70 20.31 3.93
C VAL A 267 -17.79 19.38 5.14
N ILE A 268 -17.51 18.09 4.90
CA ILE A 268 -17.49 17.03 5.92
C ILE A 268 -16.09 16.41 5.91
N SER A 269 -15.35 16.55 7.01
CA SER A 269 -14.03 15.92 7.18
C SER A 269 -14.14 14.68 8.06
N PHE A 270 -13.50 13.60 7.64
CA PHE A 270 -13.47 12.34 8.37
C PHE A 270 -12.20 12.26 9.22
N SER A 271 -12.37 12.05 10.53
CA SER A 271 -11.31 12.17 11.52
C SER A 271 -10.44 10.91 11.68
N ASP A 272 -10.97 9.74 11.37
CA ASP A 272 -10.27 8.44 11.47
C ASP A 272 -10.45 7.63 10.18
N VAL A 273 -9.50 7.77 9.26
CA VAL A 273 -9.48 7.05 7.98
C VAL A 273 -8.13 6.37 7.79
N SER A 274 -8.17 5.06 7.59
CA SER A 274 -6.97 4.27 7.32
C SER A 274 -6.81 3.95 5.83
N SER A 275 -5.60 4.11 5.31
CA SER A 275 -5.25 3.68 3.95
C SER A 275 -5.13 2.15 3.85
N CYS A 276 -5.27 1.62 2.63
CA CYS A 276 -5.03 0.20 2.39
C CYS A 276 -3.53 -0.13 2.39
N GLY A 277 -2.70 0.72 1.79
CA GLY A 277 -1.25 0.60 1.75
C GLY A 277 -0.54 1.82 2.34
N THR A 278 0.77 1.79 2.30
CA THR A 278 1.67 2.92 2.61
C THR A 278 2.43 3.38 1.35
N ALA A 279 1.97 2.97 0.18
CA ALA A 279 2.53 3.31 -1.11
C ALA A 279 1.42 3.31 -2.16
N THR A 280 1.49 4.24 -3.12
CA THR A 280 0.54 4.41 -4.22
C THR A 280 0.27 3.10 -4.97
N ALA A 281 1.33 2.31 -5.21
CA ALA A 281 1.28 1.02 -5.92
C ALA A 281 0.40 -0.05 -5.23
N ILE A 282 0.10 0.12 -3.94
CA ILE A 282 -0.82 -0.74 -3.17
C ILE A 282 -2.16 -0.03 -2.97
N SER A 283 -2.13 1.21 -2.47
CA SER A 283 -3.33 1.92 -2.04
C SER A 283 -4.30 2.19 -3.19
N VAL A 284 -3.79 2.62 -4.35
CA VAL A 284 -4.64 2.98 -5.49
C VAL A 284 -5.34 1.74 -6.07
N PRO A 285 -4.66 0.64 -6.44
CA PRO A 285 -5.39 -0.56 -6.89
C PRO A 285 -6.33 -1.13 -5.83
N CYS A 286 -5.93 -1.09 -4.56
CA CYS A 286 -6.74 -1.63 -3.47
C CYS A 286 -8.06 -0.87 -3.28
N MET A 287 -8.03 0.47 -3.16
CA MET A 287 -9.24 1.25 -2.86
C MET A 287 -10.29 1.21 -4.00
N PHE A 288 -9.85 0.95 -5.23
CA PHE A 288 -10.74 0.78 -6.38
C PHE A 288 -11.16 -0.68 -6.60
N SER A 289 -10.60 -1.64 -5.86
CA SER A 289 -10.96 -3.05 -5.93
C SER A 289 -12.11 -3.39 -4.96
N GLN A 290 -12.79 -4.52 -5.19
CA GLN A 290 -13.79 -5.04 -4.26
C GLN A 290 -13.18 -5.65 -2.97
N MET A 291 -11.85 -5.70 -2.86
CA MET A 291 -11.15 -6.35 -1.76
C MET A 291 -10.98 -5.36 -0.60
N THR A 292 -11.20 -5.85 0.61
CA THR A 292 -10.73 -5.14 1.80
C THR A 292 -9.21 -5.24 1.90
N ARG A 293 -8.58 -4.33 2.63
CA ARG A 293 -7.14 -4.34 2.91
C ARG A 293 -6.65 -5.70 3.40
N ALA A 294 -7.43 -6.35 4.27
CA ALA A 294 -7.06 -7.64 4.84
C ALA A 294 -7.04 -8.78 3.81
N GLN A 295 -7.74 -8.62 2.69
CA GLN A 295 -7.90 -9.61 1.62
C GLN A 295 -7.22 -9.18 0.31
N TYR A 296 -6.55 -8.02 0.31
CA TYR A 296 -5.92 -7.48 -0.88
C TYR A 296 -4.80 -8.41 -1.38
N ASP A 297 -4.85 -8.70 -2.67
CA ASP A 297 -3.87 -9.48 -3.41
C ASP A 297 -3.55 -8.72 -4.71
N ASP A 298 -2.26 -8.49 -4.96
CA ASP A 298 -1.78 -7.63 -6.05
C ASP A 298 -2.03 -8.27 -7.43
N VAL A 299 -1.89 -9.60 -7.52
CA VAL A 299 -2.18 -10.33 -8.76
C VAL A 299 -3.67 -10.28 -9.06
N ARG A 300 -4.53 -10.51 -8.06
CA ARG A 300 -5.98 -10.42 -8.21
C ARG A 300 -6.42 -9.00 -8.58
N ALA A 301 -5.87 -7.97 -7.93
CA ALA A 301 -6.20 -6.58 -8.25
C ALA A 301 -5.89 -6.21 -9.70
N ALA A 302 -4.80 -6.74 -10.26
CA ALA A 302 -4.40 -6.49 -11.64
C ALA A 302 -5.15 -7.36 -12.67
N THR A 303 -5.80 -8.44 -12.24
CA THR A 303 -6.49 -9.42 -13.11
C THR A 303 -8.01 -9.42 -12.92
N GLU A 304 -8.55 -8.56 -12.06
CA GLU A 304 -9.99 -8.32 -11.90
C GLU A 304 -10.34 -6.92 -12.38
N GLU A 305 -11.55 -6.78 -12.90
CA GLU A 305 -12.14 -5.44 -13.08
C GLU A 305 -12.30 -4.72 -11.73
N ASN A 306 -12.39 -3.40 -11.78
CA ASN A 306 -12.50 -2.54 -10.62
C ASN A 306 -13.81 -1.73 -10.67
N VAL A 307 -14.03 -0.85 -9.68
CA VAL A 307 -15.28 -0.08 -9.59
C VAL A 307 -15.54 0.81 -10.81
N LEU A 308 -14.49 1.32 -11.47
CA LEU A 308 -14.63 2.17 -12.66
C LEU A 308 -15.23 1.38 -13.83
N ASP A 309 -14.82 0.13 -14.01
CA ASP A 309 -15.36 -0.77 -15.04
C ASP A 309 -16.86 -1.02 -14.83
N ILE A 310 -17.27 -1.27 -13.57
CA ILE A 310 -18.68 -1.47 -13.20
C ILE A 310 -19.49 -0.21 -13.49
N LEU A 311 -19.00 0.97 -13.07
CA LEU A 311 -19.69 2.23 -13.29
C LEU A 311 -19.86 2.53 -14.78
N GLN A 312 -18.79 2.37 -15.58
CA GLN A 312 -18.83 2.53 -17.03
C GLN A 312 -19.83 1.58 -17.69
N ARG A 313 -19.83 0.29 -17.29
CA ARG A 313 -20.79 -0.71 -17.79
C ARG A 313 -22.25 -0.34 -17.49
N THR A 314 -22.50 0.26 -16.32
CA THR A 314 -23.85 0.71 -15.92
C THR A 314 -24.25 2.07 -16.50
N GLY A 315 -23.48 2.59 -17.46
CA GLY A 315 -23.78 3.81 -18.21
C GLY A 315 -23.39 5.12 -17.52
N VAL A 316 -22.52 5.07 -16.51
CA VAL A 316 -21.90 6.28 -15.94
C VAL A 316 -20.72 6.68 -16.82
N GLY A 317 -20.67 7.95 -17.23
CA GLY A 317 -19.50 8.49 -17.92
C GLY A 317 -18.30 8.55 -16.97
N VAL A 318 -17.20 7.89 -17.31
CA VAL A 318 -15.98 7.90 -16.48
C VAL A 318 -14.85 8.62 -17.20
N LEU A 319 -14.14 9.49 -16.49
CA LEU A 319 -12.89 10.11 -16.95
C LEU A 319 -11.86 10.08 -15.82
N TRP A 320 -10.65 9.64 -16.13
CA TRP A 320 -9.50 9.73 -15.23
C TRP A 320 -8.54 10.82 -15.73
N ARG A 321 -8.20 11.80 -14.89
CA ARG A 321 -7.17 12.81 -15.17
C ARG A 321 -6.01 12.57 -14.23
N ASN A 322 -4.83 12.34 -14.79
CA ASN A 322 -3.66 11.94 -14.04
C ASN A 322 -2.61 13.04 -14.01
N ASN A 323 -2.23 13.50 -12.82
CA ASN A 323 -1.03 14.31 -12.59
C ASN A 323 0.03 13.56 -11.76
N ASN A 324 -0.35 12.43 -11.14
CA ASN A 324 0.58 11.60 -10.39
C ASN A 324 1.57 10.89 -11.35
N ASN A 325 2.86 11.04 -11.08
CA ASN A 325 3.93 10.44 -11.86
C ASN A 325 3.90 8.90 -11.88
N GLY A 326 3.43 8.29 -10.79
CA GLY A 326 3.24 6.85 -10.70
C GLY A 326 2.12 6.33 -11.60
N GLY A 327 1.36 7.21 -12.25
CA GLY A 327 0.21 6.87 -13.08
C GLY A 327 -0.96 6.32 -12.24
N CYS A 328 -1.92 5.68 -12.90
CA CYS A 328 -3.10 5.14 -12.22
C CYS A 328 -2.94 3.69 -11.72
N LYS A 329 -1.72 3.15 -11.76
CA LYS A 329 -1.40 1.79 -11.25
C LYS A 329 -2.33 0.68 -11.81
N GLY A 330 -2.68 0.77 -13.10
CA GLY A 330 -3.55 -0.20 -13.78
C GLY A 330 -5.06 0.02 -13.60
N VAL A 331 -5.49 0.90 -12.68
CA VAL A 331 -6.92 1.13 -12.37
C VAL A 331 -7.66 1.78 -13.54
N CYS A 332 -7.01 2.69 -14.26
CA CYS A 332 -7.64 3.49 -15.31
C CYS A 332 -7.48 2.93 -16.73
N GLU A 333 -6.85 1.77 -16.92
CA GLU A 333 -6.49 1.25 -18.26
C GLU A 333 -7.67 1.02 -19.20
N ARG A 334 -8.88 0.88 -18.65
CA ARG A 334 -10.12 0.56 -19.38
C ARG A 334 -11.13 1.70 -19.40
N VAL A 335 -10.73 2.90 -18.99
CA VAL A 335 -11.56 4.11 -19.02
C VAL A 335 -10.83 5.26 -19.73
N PRO A 336 -11.55 6.24 -20.29
CA PRO A 336 -10.93 7.44 -20.85
C PRO A 336 -9.99 8.10 -19.84
N THR A 337 -8.73 8.29 -20.24
CA THR A 337 -7.67 8.80 -19.37
C THR A 337 -6.91 9.93 -20.04
N GLU A 338 -6.63 11.01 -19.29
CA GLU A 338 -5.79 12.12 -19.70
C GLU A 338 -4.51 12.18 -18.87
N ASP A 339 -3.37 12.19 -19.54
CA ASP A 339 -2.06 12.47 -18.94
C ASP A 339 -1.84 13.99 -18.94
N MET A 340 -2.02 14.61 -17.78
CA MET A 340 -2.02 16.07 -17.64
C MET A 340 -0.63 16.68 -17.82
N PRO A 341 0.46 16.11 -17.25
CA PRO A 341 1.83 16.54 -17.54
C PRO A 341 2.19 16.56 -19.03
N ALA A 342 1.67 15.62 -19.82
CA ALA A 342 1.94 15.58 -21.26
C ALA A 342 1.41 16.82 -22.02
N LEU A 343 0.42 17.53 -21.46
CA LEU A 343 -0.15 18.75 -22.06
C LEU A 343 0.78 19.97 -21.92
N LYS A 344 1.73 19.94 -20.98
CA LYS A 344 2.69 21.03 -20.73
C LYS A 344 2.01 22.40 -20.58
N VAL A 345 0.97 22.46 -19.76
CA VAL A 345 0.17 23.68 -19.58
C VAL A 345 1.06 24.80 -19.00
N PRO A 346 1.17 25.96 -19.68
CA PRO A 346 2.00 27.07 -19.21
C PRO A 346 1.59 27.55 -17.82
N GLY A 347 2.58 27.79 -16.95
CA GLY A 347 2.36 28.26 -15.58
C GLY A 347 1.99 27.19 -14.55
N GLN A 348 1.55 26.00 -15.00
CA GLN A 348 1.23 24.86 -14.11
C GLN A 348 2.32 23.78 -14.16
N CYS A 349 2.89 23.53 -15.33
CA CYS A 349 3.98 22.57 -15.55
C CYS A 349 5.34 23.26 -15.61
N VAL A 350 5.79 23.80 -14.48
CA VAL A 350 6.99 24.65 -14.39
C VAL A 350 8.21 23.95 -13.81
N ASN A 351 8.05 22.74 -13.26
CA ASN A 351 9.11 22.04 -12.56
C ASN A 351 10.13 21.44 -13.53
N ALA A 352 11.40 21.48 -13.14
CA ALA A 352 12.51 21.03 -13.99
C ALA A 352 12.51 19.52 -14.24
N ASP A 353 11.89 18.75 -13.34
CA ASP A 353 11.70 17.31 -13.45
C ASP A 353 10.56 16.91 -14.40
N GLY A 354 9.79 17.89 -14.91
CA GLY A 354 8.64 17.67 -15.77
C GLY A 354 7.30 17.51 -15.05
N THR A 355 7.28 17.65 -13.71
CA THR A 355 6.03 17.63 -12.93
C THR A 355 5.24 18.93 -13.05
N CYS A 356 3.95 18.86 -12.72
CA CYS A 356 3.06 20.01 -12.70
C CYS A 356 2.41 20.18 -11.31
N HIS A 357 2.10 21.42 -10.97
CA HIS A 357 1.18 21.71 -9.87
C HIS A 357 -0.21 21.16 -10.16
N ASP A 358 -0.93 20.74 -9.12
CA ASP A 358 -2.20 20.02 -9.26
C ASP A 358 -3.34 20.85 -9.86
N ASP A 359 -3.19 22.17 -9.97
CA ASP A 359 -4.11 23.03 -10.74
C ASP A 359 -4.28 22.56 -12.20
N VAL A 360 -3.28 21.83 -12.73
CA VAL A 360 -3.35 21.24 -14.07
C VAL A 360 -4.54 20.29 -14.23
N LEU A 361 -4.96 19.60 -13.17
CA LEU A 361 -6.12 18.71 -13.18
C LEU A 361 -7.44 19.43 -13.42
N LEU A 362 -7.48 20.76 -13.23
CA LEU A 362 -8.67 21.60 -13.49
C LEU A 362 -8.63 22.25 -14.88
N HIS A 363 -7.50 22.18 -15.59
CA HIS A 363 -7.36 22.76 -16.92
C HIS A 363 -8.41 22.20 -17.89
N GLN A 364 -9.26 23.05 -18.46
CA GLN A 364 -10.38 22.68 -19.36
C GLN A 364 -11.40 21.67 -18.76
N LEU A 365 -11.44 21.49 -17.44
CA LEU A 365 -12.33 20.51 -16.81
C LEU A 365 -13.82 20.79 -17.09
N GLY A 366 -14.24 22.07 -17.09
CA GLY A 366 -15.61 22.44 -17.43
C GLY A 366 -16.05 21.96 -18.82
N ALA A 367 -15.19 22.08 -19.83
CA ALA A 367 -15.46 21.59 -21.17
C ALA A 367 -15.60 20.06 -21.22
N ARG A 368 -14.85 19.32 -20.38
CA ARG A 368 -15.00 17.87 -20.24
C ARG A 368 -16.32 17.50 -19.57
N ILE A 369 -16.70 18.22 -18.51
CA ILE A 369 -17.99 18.02 -17.83
C ILE A 369 -19.16 18.25 -18.79
N ASP A 370 -19.10 19.30 -19.62
CA ASP A 370 -20.15 19.61 -20.60
C ASP A 370 -20.27 18.57 -21.72
N GLY A 371 -19.22 17.79 -21.98
CA GLY A 371 -19.25 16.67 -22.92
C GLY A 371 -19.99 15.42 -22.43
N PHE A 372 -20.27 15.30 -21.12
CA PHE A 372 -20.98 14.14 -20.57
C PHE A 372 -22.49 14.30 -20.65
N ASN A 373 -23.17 13.33 -21.26
CA ASN A 373 -24.62 13.21 -21.21
C ASN A 373 -25.02 12.27 -20.07
N GLY A 374 -25.69 12.78 -19.03
CA GLY A 374 -26.12 11.98 -17.88
C GLY A 374 -25.10 11.93 -16.74
N ASP A 375 -25.14 10.84 -15.97
CA ASP A 375 -24.30 10.66 -14.78
C ASP A 375 -22.82 10.54 -15.15
N ALA A 376 -21.95 11.20 -14.38
CA ALA A 376 -20.51 11.17 -14.59
C ALA A 376 -19.73 11.03 -13.28
N LEU A 377 -18.65 10.25 -13.34
CA LEU A 377 -17.57 10.19 -12.36
C LEU A 377 -16.29 10.69 -13.02
N ILE A 378 -15.72 11.76 -12.48
CA ILE A 378 -14.41 12.26 -12.89
C ILE A 378 -13.43 12.01 -11.76
N VAL A 379 -12.36 11.26 -12.04
CA VAL A 379 -11.28 11.02 -11.09
C VAL A 379 -10.13 11.99 -11.38
N LEU A 380 -9.70 12.76 -10.39
CA LEU A 380 -8.53 13.63 -10.44
C LEU A 380 -7.43 13.03 -9.57
N HIS A 381 -6.36 12.53 -10.16
CA HIS A 381 -5.27 11.88 -9.44
C HIS A 381 -4.10 12.86 -9.25
N GLN A 382 -3.92 13.32 -8.01
CA GLN A 382 -2.98 14.36 -7.63
C GLN A 382 -1.55 13.86 -7.53
N LEU A 383 -0.60 14.77 -7.72
CA LEU A 383 0.78 14.60 -7.24
C LEU A 383 0.90 15.02 -5.76
N GLY A 384 -0.02 15.87 -5.27
CA GLY A 384 -0.30 16.09 -3.85
C GLY A 384 0.94 16.48 -3.05
N SER A 385 1.15 15.77 -1.94
CA SER A 385 2.25 16.00 -1.01
C SER A 385 3.49 15.15 -1.32
N HIS A 386 3.65 14.62 -2.54
CA HIS A 386 4.71 13.66 -2.87
C HIS A 386 6.12 14.23 -2.64
N GLY A 387 6.90 13.55 -1.80
CA GLY A 387 8.30 13.85 -1.50
C GLY A 387 9.31 13.21 -2.46
N PRO A 388 10.64 13.41 -2.27
CA PRO A 388 11.24 14.31 -1.30
C PRO A 388 11.21 15.78 -1.72
N THR A 389 10.84 16.10 -2.97
CA THR A 389 10.80 17.48 -3.48
C THR A 389 9.50 18.20 -3.14
N TYR A 390 9.09 18.18 -1.86
CA TYR A 390 7.84 18.81 -1.39
C TYR A 390 7.71 20.29 -1.81
N PHE A 391 8.83 21.00 -1.90
CA PHE A 391 8.89 22.41 -2.28
C PHE A 391 8.48 22.70 -3.74
N GLU A 392 8.42 21.68 -4.59
CA GLU A 392 7.96 21.76 -5.98
C GLU A 392 6.47 21.42 -6.13
N ARG A 393 5.78 21.07 -5.03
CA ARG A 393 4.36 20.68 -5.05
C ARG A 393 3.41 21.87 -4.93
N TYR A 394 3.94 23.08 -4.75
CA TYR A 394 3.12 24.26 -4.58
C TYR A 394 3.79 25.51 -5.18
N PRO A 395 2.99 26.43 -5.76
CA PRO A 395 3.50 27.72 -6.21
C PRO A 395 3.78 28.65 -5.02
N ALA A 396 4.51 29.74 -5.27
CA ALA A 396 4.84 30.73 -4.24
C ALA A 396 3.60 31.29 -3.49
N ALA A 397 2.45 31.38 -4.15
CA ALA A 397 1.19 31.84 -3.55
C ALA A 397 0.66 30.92 -2.43
N SER A 398 1.03 29.64 -2.44
CA SER A 398 0.65 28.65 -1.42
C SER A 398 1.72 28.48 -0.33
N ARG A 399 2.82 29.25 -0.36
CA ARG A 399 3.89 29.23 0.66
C ARG A 399 3.48 30.00 1.92
N ALA A 400 2.50 29.50 2.65
CA ALA A 400 1.98 30.11 3.87
C ALA A 400 2.93 29.98 5.09
N PHE A 401 3.75 28.93 5.14
CA PHE A 401 4.64 28.61 6.25
C PHE A 401 6.12 28.73 5.82
N SER A 402 6.95 29.27 6.71
CA SER A 402 8.40 29.50 6.49
C SER A 402 9.18 29.45 7.81
N PRO A 403 10.49 29.13 7.79
CA PRO A 403 11.32 28.78 6.62
C PRO A 403 10.92 27.43 6.00
N THR A 404 11.34 27.16 4.77
CA THR A 404 11.07 25.91 4.04
C THR A 404 12.35 25.12 3.77
N CYS A 405 12.20 23.81 3.63
CA CYS A 405 13.19 22.88 3.08
C CYS A 405 13.08 22.84 1.54
N ASP A 406 13.87 23.66 0.85
CA ASP A 406 13.91 23.73 -0.62
C ASP A 406 15.01 22.80 -1.17
N SER A 407 14.96 21.52 -0.79
CA SER A 407 15.96 20.49 -1.13
C SER A 407 15.36 19.09 -1.10
N ASN A 408 15.87 18.18 -1.94
CA ASN A 408 15.53 16.75 -1.90
C ASN A 408 16.27 15.98 -0.78
N GLN A 409 17.26 16.60 -0.15
CA GLN A 409 17.99 16.05 1.00
C GLN A 409 17.29 16.43 2.31
N ILE A 410 16.02 16.01 2.42
CA ILE A 410 15.09 16.41 3.48
C ILE A 410 15.58 16.09 4.90
N GLN A 411 16.45 15.08 5.05
CA GLN A 411 17.09 14.70 6.31
C GLN A 411 18.11 15.72 6.83
N HIS A 412 18.57 16.65 5.98
CA HIS A 412 19.50 17.72 6.35
C HIS A 412 18.77 19.04 6.68
N CYS A 413 17.49 19.13 6.39
CA CYS A 413 16.66 20.25 6.80
C CYS A 413 16.32 20.15 8.29
N SER A 414 16.04 21.29 8.93
CA SER A 414 15.40 21.26 10.24
C SER A 414 14.01 20.64 10.11
N ASN A 415 13.56 19.94 11.15
CA ASN A 415 12.23 19.34 11.15
C ASN A 415 11.13 20.42 10.98
N GLU A 416 11.31 21.60 11.56
CA GLU A 416 10.42 22.75 11.35
C GLU A 416 10.32 23.15 9.87
N ALA A 417 11.46 23.30 9.19
CA ALA A 417 11.47 23.69 7.79
C ALA A 417 10.85 22.62 6.89
N LEU A 418 11.08 21.34 7.18
CA LEU A 418 10.47 20.22 6.46
C LEU A 418 8.95 20.18 6.67
N VAL A 419 8.48 20.32 7.92
CA VAL A 419 7.04 20.35 8.22
C VAL A 419 6.37 21.57 7.58
N ASN A 420 7.03 22.74 7.58
CA ASN A 420 6.51 23.93 6.89
C ASN A 420 6.38 23.72 5.38
N THR A 421 7.39 23.14 4.73
CA THR A 421 7.31 22.78 3.30
C THR A 421 6.17 21.81 3.04
N TYR A 422 6.06 20.76 3.85
CA TYR A 422 4.99 19.77 3.74
C TYR A 422 3.60 20.41 3.95
N ASP A 423 3.42 21.26 4.96
CA ASP A 423 2.16 21.96 5.23
C ASP A 423 1.74 22.87 4.06
N ASN A 424 2.68 23.49 3.36
CA ASN A 424 2.41 24.29 2.16
C ASN A 424 1.85 23.43 1.00
N THR A 425 2.23 22.16 0.90
CA THR A 425 1.63 21.22 -0.08
C THR A 425 0.13 21.00 0.21
N LEU A 426 -0.24 20.97 1.49
CA LEU A 426 -1.64 20.81 1.91
C LEU A 426 -2.44 22.09 1.66
N VAL A 427 -1.84 23.27 1.85
CA VAL A 427 -2.45 24.55 1.47
C VAL A 427 -2.74 24.59 -0.03
N HIS A 428 -1.84 24.06 -0.86
CA HIS A 428 -2.07 23.98 -2.30
C HIS A 428 -3.15 22.95 -2.67
N THR A 429 -3.15 21.79 -2.01
CA THR A 429 -4.21 20.78 -2.17
C THR A 429 -5.58 21.37 -1.80
N ASP A 430 -5.67 22.08 -0.67
CA ASP A 430 -6.87 22.79 -0.23
C ASP A 430 -7.36 23.83 -1.24
N HIS A 431 -6.45 24.60 -1.84
CA HIS A 431 -6.77 25.56 -2.90
C HIS A 431 -7.43 24.87 -4.11
N MET A 432 -6.82 23.79 -4.60
CA MET A 432 -7.32 23.04 -5.76
C MET A 432 -8.68 22.39 -5.47
N LEU A 433 -8.85 21.80 -4.28
CA LEU A 433 -10.13 21.23 -3.84
C LEU A 433 -11.22 22.31 -3.74
N GLY A 434 -10.87 23.50 -3.23
CA GLY A 434 -11.75 24.67 -3.24
C GLY A 434 -12.23 25.04 -4.64
N GLN A 435 -11.30 25.19 -5.59
CA GLN A 435 -11.63 25.48 -6.98
C GLN A 435 -12.50 24.40 -7.65
N ALA A 436 -12.27 23.12 -7.30
CA ALA A 436 -13.10 22.02 -7.78
C ALA A 436 -14.54 22.10 -7.23
N ILE A 437 -14.72 22.47 -5.97
CA ILE A 437 -16.05 22.72 -5.38
C ILE A 437 -16.73 23.91 -6.05
N ASP A 438 -16.02 25.02 -6.24
CA ASP A 438 -16.55 26.22 -6.90
C ASP A 438 -17.00 25.91 -8.34
N LEU A 439 -16.21 25.12 -9.08
CA LEU A 439 -16.59 24.61 -10.40
C LEU A 439 -17.87 23.78 -10.32
N LEU A 440 -17.96 22.82 -9.39
CA LEU A 440 -19.15 21.97 -9.22
C LEU A 440 -20.40 22.76 -8.88
N GLN A 441 -20.29 23.80 -8.04
CA GLN A 441 -21.39 24.69 -7.71
C GLN A 441 -21.98 25.35 -8.97
N GLY A 442 -21.16 25.69 -9.97
CA GLY A 442 -21.64 26.16 -11.27
C GLY A 442 -22.54 25.18 -12.05
N TYR A 443 -22.59 23.91 -11.65
CA TYR A 443 -23.46 22.88 -12.23
C TYR A 443 -24.64 22.49 -11.33
N SER A 444 -24.73 23.02 -10.10
CA SER A 444 -25.74 22.62 -9.11
C SER A 444 -27.17 23.01 -9.46
N ASP A 445 -27.40 23.78 -10.52
CA ASP A 445 -28.75 24.09 -11.02
C ASP A 445 -29.30 23.01 -11.96
N ARG A 446 -28.42 22.24 -12.60
CA ARG A 446 -28.79 21.19 -13.59
C ARG A 446 -28.36 19.77 -13.22
N ARG A 447 -27.39 19.62 -12.30
CA ARG A 447 -26.86 18.31 -11.87
C ARG A 447 -26.89 18.20 -10.35
N ASP A 448 -26.92 16.97 -9.88
CA ASP A 448 -26.61 16.64 -8.49
C ASP A 448 -25.09 16.51 -8.41
N VAL A 449 -24.43 17.41 -7.70
CA VAL A 449 -22.96 17.51 -7.70
C VAL A 449 -22.37 17.10 -6.36
N ALA A 450 -21.24 16.41 -6.39
CA ALA A 450 -20.50 16.01 -5.20
C ALA A 450 -18.99 15.99 -5.44
N LEU A 451 -18.22 16.26 -4.39
CA LEU A 451 -16.79 16.09 -4.35
C LEU A 451 -16.42 15.12 -3.23
N ILE A 452 -15.53 14.18 -3.53
CA ILE A 452 -14.93 13.26 -2.56
C ILE A 452 -13.42 13.38 -2.73
N TYR A 453 -12.70 13.61 -1.64
CA TYR A 453 -11.24 13.60 -1.60
C TYR A 453 -10.78 12.53 -0.60
N VAL A 454 -9.77 11.74 -0.96
CA VAL A 454 -9.08 10.84 -0.04
C VAL A 454 -7.63 10.70 -0.47
N SER A 455 -6.69 10.80 0.48
CA SER A 455 -5.28 10.51 0.19
C SER A 455 -5.03 9.01 0.09
N ASP A 456 -4.09 8.60 -0.75
CA ASP A 456 -3.69 7.22 -0.96
C ASP A 456 -2.88 6.64 0.23
N HIS A 457 -2.01 7.44 0.84
CA HIS A 457 -1.35 7.16 2.11
C HIS A 457 -0.87 8.48 2.74
N GLY A 458 -0.28 8.37 3.93
CA GLY A 458 0.37 9.49 4.61
C GLY A 458 1.89 9.48 4.43
N GLU A 459 2.61 10.23 5.27
CA GLU A 459 4.04 10.51 5.12
C GLU A 459 4.76 10.63 6.47
N SER A 460 5.98 10.10 6.56
CA SER A 460 6.89 10.37 7.68
C SER A 460 7.81 11.56 7.37
N LEU A 461 7.93 12.48 8.33
CA LEU A 461 8.65 13.75 8.20
C LEU A 461 9.84 13.85 9.17
N GLY A 462 10.44 12.70 9.51
CA GLY A 462 11.58 12.59 10.42
C GLY A 462 11.23 12.05 11.81
N GLU A 463 9.96 11.75 12.09
CA GLU A 463 9.57 11.11 13.35
C GLU A 463 10.33 9.78 13.53
N ARG A 464 11.03 9.63 14.66
CA ARG A 464 11.89 8.46 14.94
C ARG A 464 12.96 8.20 13.85
N GLY A 465 13.36 9.24 13.11
CA GLY A 465 14.31 9.13 12.01
C GLY A 465 13.75 8.45 10.74
N MET A 466 12.42 8.27 10.65
CA MET A 466 11.76 7.78 9.45
C MET A 466 11.35 8.96 8.57
N TYR A 467 11.63 8.83 7.28
CA TYR A 467 11.20 9.78 6.26
C TYR A 467 10.47 9.03 5.16
N LEU A 468 9.73 9.75 4.33
CA LEU A 468 8.98 9.19 3.22
C LEU A 468 7.95 8.14 3.72
N HIS A 469 7.59 7.25 2.81
CA HIS A 469 6.57 6.24 2.96
C HIS A 469 7.04 4.88 2.40
N GLY A 470 6.13 3.93 2.23
CA GLY A 470 6.45 2.56 1.82
C GLY A 470 6.93 1.66 2.97
N THR A 471 6.64 2.03 4.23
CA THR A 471 6.94 1.15 5.37
C THR A 471 5.98 -0.04 5.34
N PRO A 472 6.45 -1.28 5.57
CA PRO A 472 5.56 -2.44 5.64
C PRO A 472 4.42 -2.19 6.64
N TYR A 473 3.18 -2.35 6.20
CA TYR A 473 1.98 -1.90 6.92
C TYR A 473 1.92 -2.36 8.38
N ILE A 474 2.39 -3.58 8.69
CA ILE A 474 2.39 -4.17 10.04
C ILE A 474 3.24 -3.39 11.07
N ILE A 475 4.21 -2.61 10.61
CA ILE A 475 5.07 -1.77 11.45
C ILE A 475 5.01 -0.29 11.05
N ALA A 476 4.14 0.06 10.10
CA ALA A 476 4.03 1.43 9.61
C ALA A 476 3.52 2.35 10.73
N PRO A 477 4.10 3.56 10.86
CA PRO A 477 3.60 4.55 11.81
C PRO A 477 2.23 5.07 11.36
N ARG A 478 1.43 5.60 12.31
CA ARG A 478 0.11 6.18 11.99
C ARG A 478 0.23 7.30 10.97
N GLU A 479 1.35 8.03 10.97
CA GLU A 479 1.69 9.06 10.01
C GLU A 479 1.63 8.59 8.55
N GLN A 480 1.90 7.31 8.26
CA GLN A 480 1.82 6.74 6.91
C GLN A 480 0.48 6.05 6.60
N THR A 481 -0.26 5.60 7.63
CA THR A 481 -1.49 4.82 7.42
C THR A 481 -2.77 5.63 7.63
N GLN A 482 -2.71 6.80 8.27
CA GLN A 482 -3.88 7.63 8.57
C GLN A 482 -3.94 8.83 7.64
N VAL A 483 -4.99 8.86 6.83
CA VAL A 483 -5.14 9.77 5.68
C VAL A 483 -6.32 10.73 5.86
N PRO A 484 -6.27 11.94 5.31
CA PRO A 484 -7.44 12.80 5.25
C PRO A 484 -8.44 12.27 4.23
N MET A 485 -9.72 12.36 4.57
CA MET A 485 -10.84 12.16 3.64
C MET A 485 -11.85 13.28 3.87
N VAL A 486 -12.30 13.90 2.79
CA VAL A 486 -13.23 15.02 2.81
C VAL A 486 -14.34 14.78 1.79
N MET A 487 -15.56 15.15 2.14
CA MET A 487 -16.69 15.09 1.22
C MET A 487 -17.47 16.40 1.23
N TRP A 488 -18.01 16.75 0.08
CA TRP A 488 -18.92 17.86 -0.10
C TRP A 488 -20.04 17.45 -1.06
N PHE A 489 -21.27 17.85 -0.76
CA PHE A 489 -22.46 17.52 -1.54
C PHE A 489 -23.29 18.78 -1.74
N SER A 490 -23.84 18.98 -2.94
CA SER A 490 -24.85 20.02 -3.10
C SER A 490 -26.11 19.70 -2.29
N PRO A 491 -26.88 20.73 -1.88
CA PRO A 491 -28.17 20.52 -1.24
C PRO A 491 -29.10 19.62 -2.07
N GLU A 492 -29.10 19.76 -3.40
CA GLU A 492 -29.89 18.95 -4.34
C GLU A 492 -29.43 17.49 -4.31
N PHE A 493 -28.11 17.23 -4.32
CA PHE A 493 -27.57 15.88 -4.27
C PHE A 493 -28.03 15.16 -3.00
N SER A 494 -27.86 15.79 -1.84
CA SER A 494 -28.22 15.17 -0.56
C SER A 494 -29.72 14.89 -0.45
N ARG A 495 -30.58 15.83 -0.89
CA ARG A 495 -32.03 15.62 -0.93
C ARG A 495 -32.44 14.48 -1.87
N ASN A 496 -31.96 14.49 -3.11
CA ASN A 496 -32.35 13.52 -4.14
C ASN A 496 -31.78 12.12 -3.86
N ALA A 497 -30.61 12.03 -3.23
CA ALA A 497 -30.03 10.76 -2.78
C ALA A 497 -30.62 10.26 -1.46
N GLY A 498 -31.50 11.03 -0.81
CA GLY A 498 -32.02 10.74 0.52
C GLY A 498 -30.91 10.61 1.56
N LEU A 499 -29.86 11.42 1.47
CA LEU A 499 -28.69 11.35 2.35
C LEU A 499 -28.86 12.35 3.50
N ASP A 500 -28.91 11.83 4.73
CA ASP A 500 -28.86 12.65 5.95
C ASP A 500 -27.41 13.12 6.21
N LEU A 501 -27.14 14.39 5.92
CA LEU A 501 -25.82 14.99 6.12
C LEU A 501 -25.48 15.18 7.60
N ALA A 502 -26.46 15.29 8.50
CA ALA A 502 -26.18 15.37 9.93
C ALA A 502 -25.69 14.02 10.45
N CYS A 503 -26.38 12.93 10.06
CA CYS A 503 -25.90 11.56 10.30
C CYS A 503 -24.49 11.33 9.73
N LEU A 504 -24.24 11.80 8.50
CA LEU A 504 -22.94 11.59 7.87
C LEU A 504 -21.81 12.34 8.60
N ARG A 505 -22.07 13.58 9.06
CA ARG A 505 -21.12 14.34 9.89
C ARG A 505 -20.83 13.64 11.22
N GLU A 506 -21.85 13.11 11.88
CA GLU A 506 -21.68 12.36 13.12
C GLU A 506 -20.81 11.11 12.90
N ASN A 507 -21.09 10.34 11.84
CA ASN A 507 -20.28 9.18 11.50
C ASN A 507 -18.83 9.56 11.14
N ALA A 508 -18.63 10.66 10.41
CA ALA A 508 -17.31 11.14 10.03
C ALA A 508 -16.42 11.50 11.24
N LEU A 509 -17.02 11.93 12.35
CA LEU A 509 -16.31 12.26 13.59
C LEU A 509 -16.08 11.06 14.51
N HIS A 510 -16.99 10.08 14.50
CA HIS A 510 -17.07 9.06 15.55
C HIS A 510 -16.88 7.62 15.07
N ARG A 511 -16.82 7.37 13.75
CA ARG A 511 -16.58 6.03 13.19
C ARG A 511 -15.24 5.97 12.47
N ALA A 512 -14.58 4.83 12.59
CA ALA A 512 -13.41 4.52 11.80
C ALA A 512 -13.85 4.14 10.38
N HIS A 513 -13.16 4.72 9.39
CA HIS A 513 -13.32 4.43 7.98
C HIS A 513 -11.98 3.99 7.37
N SER A 514 -12.03 3.50 6.14
CA SER A 514 -10.82 3.16 5.41
C SER A 514 -11.06 3.16 3.90
N HIS A 515 -9.99 2.91 3.14
CA HIS A 515 -10.09 2.67 1.70
C HIS A 515 -11.01 1.52 1.32
N ASP A 516 -11.26 0.56 2.22
CA ASP A 516 -12.24 -0.52 2.01
C ASP A 516 -13.64 0.03 1.71
N ASN A 517 -13.92 1.28 2.10
CA ASN A 517 -15.20 1.91 1.87
C ASN A 517 -15.35 2.49 0.46
N VAL A 518 -14.26 2.83 -0.25
CA VAL A 518 -14.31 3.62 -1.49
C VAL A 518 -15.10 2.90 -2.58
N PHE A 519 -14.77 1.63 -2.85
CA PHE A 519 -15.45 0.79 -3.83
C PHE A 519 -16.96 0.77 -3.65
N HIS A 520 -17.41 0.42 -2.44
CA HIS A 520 -18.83 0.25 -2.15
C HIS A 520 -19.58 1.58 -2.07
N SER A 521 -18.91 2.63 -1.56
CA SER A 521 -19.48 3.97 -1.48
C SER A 521 -19.73 4.58 -2.87
N LEU A 522 -18.82 4.36 -3.83
CA LEU A 522 -19.03 4.79 -5.22
C LEU A 522 -20.22 4.06 -5.87
N LEU A 523 -20.31 2.74 -5.74
CA LEU A 523 -21.47 1.98 -6.21
C LEU A 523 -22.77 2.47 -5.57
N GLY A 524 -22.74 2.71 -4.25
CA GLY A 524 -23.85 3.24 -3.48
C GLY A 524 -24.29 4.63 -3.91
N LEU A 525 -23.36 5.54 -4.24
CA LEU A 525 -23.67 6.89 -4.72
C LEU A 525 -24.37 6.88 -6.07
N PHE A 526 -23.93 6.02 -7.00
CA PHE A 526 -24.55 5.91 -8.33
C PHE A 526 -25.79 5.01 -8.35
N GLY A 527 -26.16 4.40 -7.21
CA GLY A 527 -27.34 3.55 -7.11
C GLY A 527 -27.20 2.24 -7.88
N VAL A 528 -25.99 1.69 -7.94
CA VAL A 528 -25.69 0.40 -8.57
C VAL A 528 -26.09 -0.73 -7.64
N ASN A 529 -26.94 -1.63 -8.13
CA ASN A 529 -27.29 -2.88 -7.48
C ASN A 529 -26.49 -4.04 -8.11
N SER A 530 -25.69 -4.74 -7.30
CA SER A 530 -24.90 -5.91 -7.70
C SER A 530 -24.61 -6.77 -6.47
N ALA A 531 -24.41 -8.07 -6.67
CA ALA A 531 -23.94 -9.00 -5.65
C ALA A 531 -22.58 -8.61 -5.03
N VAL A 532 -21.75 -7.84 -5.74
CA VAL A 532 -20.46 -7.36 -5.19
C VAL A 532 -20.61 -6.17 -4.25
N TYR A 533 -21.76 -5.51 -4.20
CA TYR A 533 -21.99 -4.38 -3.30
C TYR A 533 -22.23 -4.85 -1.86
N GLN A 534 -21.42 -4.37 -0.93
CA GLN A 534 -21.55 -4.63 0.51
C GLN A 534 -22.04 -3.36 1.21
N ARG A 535 -23.26 -3.41 1.72
CA ARG A 535 -23.91 -2.28 2.38
C ARG A 535 -23.13 -1.74 3.58
N ASP A 536 -22.51 -2.64 4.37
CA ASP A 536 -21.77 -2.26 5.58
C ASP A 536 -20.45 -1.52 5.29
N LEU A 537 -19.96 -1.62 4.05
CA LEU A 537 -18.77 -0.90 3.58
C LEU A 537 -19.12 0.38 2.83
N ASP A 538 -20.40 0.68 2.57
CA ASP A 538 -20.85 1.95 2.02
C ASP A 538 -21.02 3.00 3.13
N VAL A 539 -20.19 4.04 3.13
CA VAL A 539 -20.23 5.11 4.15
C VAL A 539 -21.57 5.83 4.21
N PHE A 540 -22.36 5.80 3.13
CA PHE A 540 -23.64 6.49 3.02
C PHE A 540 -24.82 5.63 3.44
N ALA A 541 -24.68 4.30 3.42
CA ALA A 541 -25.81 3.38 3.58
C ALA A 541 -26.49 3.48 4.95
N GLY A 542 -25.73 3.79 6.01
CA GLY A 542 -26.25 4.01 7.36
C GLY A 542 -26.99 5.35 7.54
N CYS A 543 -26.79 6.30 6.63
CA CYS A 543 -27.38 7.65 6.67
C CYS A 543 -28.43 7.88 5.58
N ARG A 544 -28.85 6.81 4.90
CA ARG A 544 -30.02 6.84 4.03
C ARG A 544 -31.20 6.23 4.78
N PRO A 545 -32.42 6.78 4.64
CA PRO A 545 -33.62 6.14 5.17
C PRO A 545 -33.61 4.68 4.72
N SER A 546 -33.77 3.76 5.68
CA SER A 546 -34.03 2.38 5.34
C SER A 546 -35.27 2.41 4.46
N ALA A 547 -35.18 1.93 3.21
CA ALA A 547 -36.38 1.62 2.47
C ALA A 547 -37.17 0.68 3.39
N SER A 548 -38.28 1.15 3.96
CA SER A 548 -39.17 0.28 4.72
C SER A 548 -39.43 -0.91 3.81
N PRO A 549 -39.24 -2.16 4.28
CA PRO A 549 -39.66 -3.29 3.48
C PRO A 549 -41.14 -3.04 3.20
N ALA A 550 -41.48 -2.93 1.91
CA ALA A 550 -42.86 -2.79 1.47
C ALA A 550 -43.67 -3.78 2.30
N VAL A 551 -44.65 -3.26 3.05
CA VAL A 551 -45.53 -4.05 3.90
C VAL A 551 -45.96 -5.25 3.07
N ALA A 552 -45.42 -6.42 3.41
CA ALA A 552 -45.82 -7.66 2.78
C ALA A 552 -47.30 -7.80 3.14
N THR A 553 -48.17 -7.48 2.20
CA THR A 553 -49.57 -7.84 2.25
C THR A 553 -49.58 -9.35 2.37
N SER A 554 -49.83 -9.80 3.60
CA SER A 554 -49.86 -11.22 3.93
C SER A 554 -50.86 -11.91 3.02
N PRO A 555 -50.50 -13.01 2.33
CA PRO A 555 -51.48 -13.77 1.60
C PRO A 555 -52.42 -14.41 2.63
N VAL A 556 -53.72 -14.23 2.40
CA VAL A 556 -54.81 -14.83 3.18
C VAL A 556 -54.52 -16.33 3.38
N ARG A 557 -54.25 -16.72 4.63
CA ARG A 557 -54.11 -18.13 5.04
C ARG A 557 -55.46 -18.85 4.84
N GLN A 558 -55.62 -19.60 3.76
CA GLN A 558 -56.61 -20.67 3.72
C GLN A 558 -56.22 -21.74 4.75
N ARG A 559 -57.07 -21.91 5.77
CA ARG A 559 -56.96 -22.98 6.77
C ARG A 559 -57.10 -24.34 6.09
N ARG A 560 -56.01 -25.11 6.00
CA ARG A 560 -56.11 -26.57 5.87
C ARG A 560 -56.35 -27.18 7.26
N LEU A 561 -57.50 -27.82 7.42
CA LEU A 561 -57.86 -28.63 8.58
C LEU A 561 -56.93 -29.84 8.68
N MET A 562 -56.33 -30.08 9.86
CA MET A 562 -55.64 -31.34 10.18
C MET A 562 -56.66 -32.42 10.58
N PRO A 563 -56.43 -33.71 10.24
CA PRO A 563 -57.33 -34.80 10.61
C PRO A 563 -57.37 -35.05 12.12
N VAL A 564 -58.55 -35.43 12.62
CA VAL A 564 -58.90 -35.63 14.03
C VAL A 564 -58.00 -36.64 14.78
N ALA A 565 -57.28 -37.52 14.07
CA ALA A 565 -56.39 -38.51 14.66
C ALA A 565 -55.15 -37.92 15.35
N ALA A 566 -54.63 -36.76 14.90
CA ALA A 566 -53.41 -36.15 15.46
C ALA A 566 -53.63 -35.44 16.81
N ARG A 567 -54.88 -35.02 17.11
CA ARG A 567 -55.21 -34.31 18.36
C ARG A 567 -55.27 -35.21 19.59
N ASN A 568 -55.59 -36.49 19.43
CA ASN A 568 -55.73 -37.41 20.56
C ASN A 568 -54.37 -37.95 21.05
N VAL A 569 -53.39 -38.11 20.15
CA VAL A 569 -52.03 -38.54 20.52
C VAL A 569 -51.29 -37.46 21.31
N ALA A 570 -51.42 -36.19 20.92
CA ALA A 570 -50.82 -35.07 21.63
C ALA A 570 -51.38 -34.88 23.06
N ARG A 571 -52.68 -35.14 23.27
CA ARG A 571 -53.31 -35.07 24.60
C ARG A 571 -52.89 -36.22 25.51
N TYR A 572 -52.70 -37.42 24.98
CA TYR A 572 -52.27 -38.58 25.76
C TYR A 572 -50.82 -38.43 26.27
N CYS A 573 -49.92 -37.87 25.44
CA CYS A 573 -48.52 -37.63 25.82
C CYS A 573 -48.37 -36.49 26.85
N ALA A 574 -49.19 -35.43 26.77
CA ALA A 574 -49.15 -34.32 27.71
C ALA A 574 -49.66 -34.68 29.12
N ALA A 575 -50.59 -35.65 29.24
CA ALA A 575 -51.10 -36.11 30.52
C ALA A 575 -50.09 -37.00 31.27
N ARG A 576 -49.30 -37.81 30.54
CA ARG A 576 -48.34 -38.76 31.14
C ARG A 576 -47.05 -38.10 31.64
N ALA A 577 -46.71 -36.91 31.14
CA ALA A 577 -45.55 -36.15 31.56
C ALA A 577 -45.74 -35.38 32.89
N LYS A 578 -46.99 -35.20 33.36
CA LYS A 578 -47.31 -34.40 34.56
C LYS A 578 -47.34 -35.18 35.88
N SER A 579 -47.08 -36.49 35.91
CA SER A 579 -47.32 -37.33 37.10
C SER A 579 -46.10 -38.11 37.63
N ARG A 580 -44.85 -37.72 37.34
CA ARG A 580 -43.66 -38.36 37.94
C ARG A 580 -42.56 -37.34 38.30
N PRO A 581 -41.83 -37.50 39.42
CA PRO A 581 -40.75 -36.60 39.78
C PRO A 581 -39.59 -36.76 38.80
N ALA A 582 -39.04 -35.62 38.37
CA ALA A 582 -37.85 -35.57 37.54
C ALA A 582 -36.66 -36.07 38.37
N HIS A 583 -36.12 -37.24 38.02
CA HIS A 583 -34.71 -37.66 38.16
C HIS A 583 -34.65 -39.19 38.02
N THR A 584 -34.64 -39.69 36.78
CA THR A 584 -34.01 -40.99 36.41
C THR A 584 -33.91 -41.06 34.87
N ALA A 585 -32.91 -41.78 34.35
CA ALA A 585 -32.61 -41.93 32.92
C ALA A 585 -33.75 -42.57 32.08
N ALA A 586 -34.85 -43.03 32.70
CA ALA A 586 -35.99 -43.63 32.02
C ALA A 586 -36.92 -42.61 31.32
N THR A 587 -36.86 -41.32 31.65
CA THR A 587 -37.74 -40.28 31.06
C THR A 587 -37.38 -39.96 29.60
N TRP A 588 -36.11 -40.14 29.22
CA TRP A 588 -35.62 -39.85 27.87
C TRP A 588 -35.98 -40.93 26.85
N ALA A 589 -36.14 -42.19 27.27
CA ALA A 589 -36.58 -43.27 26.39
C ALA A 589 -38.03 -43.10 25.89
N SER A 590 -38.91 -42.48 26.69
CA SER A 590 -40.32 -42.25 26.30
C SER A 590 -40.54 -41.12 25.29
N LEU A 591 -39.62 -40.15 25.21
CA LEU A 591 -39.70 -39.04 24.25
C LEU A 591 -39.20 -39.45 22.85
N HIS A 592 -38.26 -40.40 22.76
CA HIS A 592 -37.79 -40.93 21.48
C HIS A 592 -38.85 -41.74 20.72
N SER A 593 -39.79 -42.40 21.42
CA SER A 593 -40.89 -43.16 20.80
C SER A 593 -42.00 -42.31 20.17
N CYS A 594 -41.95 -40.97 20.25
CA CYS A 594 -42.98 -40.07 19.70
C CYS A 594 -42.55 -39.26 18.44
N GLY A 595 -41.39 -39.56 17.84
CA GLY A 595 -41.08 -39.13 16.47
C GLY A 595 -41.05 -37.62 16.21
N LEU A 596 -40.67 -36.80 17.20
CA LEU A 596 -40.77 -35.33 17.15
C LEU A 596 -39.41 -34.62 17.32
N VAL A 597 -38.35 -35.06 16.62
CA VAL A 597 -37.17 -34.22 16.36
C VAL A 597 -36.55 -34.62 15.01
N ARG A 598 -36.64 -33.75 14.00
CA ARG A 598 -35.75 -33.75 12.83
C ARG A 598 -35.38 -32.32 12.50
N GLY A 599 -34.08 -32.04 12.55
CA GLY A 599 -33.44 -30.89 11.93
C GLY A 599 -33.01 -29.80 12.90
N LEU A 600 -31.78 -29.90 13.42
CA LEU A 600 -30.86 -28.79 13.74
C LEU A 600 -29.50 -29.39 14.16
N SER A 601 -28.50 -29.37 13.27
CA SER A 601 -27.07 -29.31 13.61
C SER A 601 -26.23 -29.18 12.34
N GLY A 602 -25.46 -28.09 12.23
CA GLY A 602 -24.45 -27.86 11.20
C GLY A 602 -24.55 -26.46 10.64
#